data_AF-K1SCS1-F1
#
_entry.id   AF-K1SCS1-F1
#
_cell.length_a   1.000
_cell.length_b   1.000
_cell.length_c   1.000
_cell.angle_alpha   90.00
_cell.angle_beta   90.00
_cell.angle_gamma   90.00
#
_symmetry.space_group_name_H-M   'P 1'
#
loop_
_entity.id
_entity.type
_entity.pdbx_description
1 polymer ?
#
loop_
_entity_poly.entity_id
_entity_poly.type
_entity_poly.pdbx_seq_one_letter_code
_entity_poly.pdbx_strand_id
1 'polypeptide(L)'
;IGFKEIEVGFPAASETEYDFLRALIDGNRIPNDVTVQVLTQCRDHIIRKTFEAVKGAPRAIIHFYNSTSVAQREQVFKKSKEEIKQIAVDGAKLVKKLSEEYEGNFLFEYSPESFTGTEPEYAVEVCNAVLDVMQPPRTAR
;
A
#
# COMPACT_ATOMS: atom_id res chain seq x y z
N ILE A 1 -9.74 -23.62 -4.70
CA ILE A 1 -8.46 -23.08 -5.23
C ILE A 1 -7.49 -22.64 -4.15
N GLY A 2 -7.95 -22.16 -2.97
CA GLY A 2 -7.10 -22.14 -1.76
C GLY A 2 -6.24 -20.90 -1.52
N PHE A 3 -6.34 -19.85 -2.33
CA PHE A 3 -5.64 -18.57 -2.10
C PHE A 3 -6.04 -17.93 -0.76
N LYS A 4 -5.07 -17.31 -0.08
CA LYS A 4 -5.23 -16.69 1.24
C LYS A 4 -4.97 -15.19 1.26
N GLU A 5 -4.39 -14.65 0.20
CA GLU A 5 -4.21 -13.21 0.00
C GLU A 5 -4.77 -12.91 -1.38
N ILE A 6 -5.73 -12.00 -1.44
CA ILE A 6 -6.49 -11.70 -2.66
C ILE A 6 -6.57 -10.18 -2.78
N GLU A 7 -5.96 -9.63 -3.82
CA GLU A 7 -6.11 -8.24 -4.17
C GLU A 7 -7.51 -8.00 -4.76
N VAL A 8 -8.25 -7.08 -4.13
CA VAL A 8 -9.67 -6.82 -4.43
C VAL A 8 -9.90 -5.45 -5.05
N GLY A 9 -8.84 -4.66 -5.27
CA GLY A 9 -8.87 -3.44 -6.09
C GLY A 9 -8.12 -2.25 -5.51
N PHE A 10 -8.34 -1.10 -6.12
CA PHE A 10 -7.84 0.24 -5.76
C PHE A 10 -9.03 1.14 -5.36
N PRO A 11 -9.60 0.95 -4.16
CA PRO A 11 -10.87 1.57 -3.77
C PRO A 11 -10.83 3.10 -3.67
N ALA A 12 -9.65 3.68 -3.49
CA ALA A 12 -9.53 5.14 -3.48
C ALA A 12 -9.63 5.75 -4.89
N ALA A 13 -9.25 5.02 -5.94
CA ALA A 13 -9.22 5.47 -7.33
C ALA A 13 -10.47 5.08 -8.14
N SER A 14 -11.23 4.07 -7.69
CA SER A 14 -12.44 3.57 -8.37
C SER A 14 -13.60 3.36 -7.41
N GLU A 15 -14.74 4.00 -7.70
CA GLU A 15 -15.99 3.83 -6.93
C GLU A 15 -16.53 2.41 -7.01
N THR A 16 -16.45 1.77 -8.18
CA THR A 16 -16.86 0.36 -8.34
C THR A 16 -16.03 -0.59 -7.50
N GLU A 17 -14.73 -0.37 -7.39
CA GLU A 17 -13.86 -1.20 -6.54
C GLU A 17 -14.06 -0.90 -5.06
N TYR A 18 -14.38 0.35 -4.71
CA TYR A 18 -14.81 0.73 -3.37
C TYR A 18 -16.08 -0.05 -2.98
N ASP A 19 -17.12 0.02 -3.81
CA ASP A 19 -18.41 -0.64 -3.55
C ASP A 19 -18.27 -2.16 -3.49
N PHE A 20 -17.42 -2.74 -4.36
CA PHE A 20 -17.11 -4.17 -4.33
C PHE A 20 -16.47 -4.57 -2.99
N LEU A 21 -15.45 -3.84 -2.54
CA LEU A 21 -14.81 -4.08 -1.24
C LEU A 21 -15.81 -3.93 -0.08
N ARG A 22 -16.65 -2.89 -0.10
CA ARG A 22 -17.69 -2.70 0.92
C ARG A 22 -18.69 -3.84 0.94
N ALA A 23 -19.16 -4.29 -0.23
CA ALA A 23 -20.07 -5.42 -0.33
C ALA A 23 -19.46 -6.75 0.19
N LEU A 24 -18.13 -6.90 0.15
CA LEU A 24 -17.44 -8.04 0.77
C LEU A 24 -17.38 -7.91 2.29
N ILE A 25 -16.98 -6.75 2.81
CA ILE A 25 -16.83 -6.49 4.24
C ILE A 25 -18.19 -6.48 4.94
N ASP A 26 -19.11 -5.62 4.49
CA ASP A 26 -20.42 -5.41 5.12
C ASP A 26 -21.32 -6.64 4.98
N GLY A 27 -21.10 -7.44 3.94
CA GLY A 27 -21.78 -8.72 3.72
C GLY A 27 -21.15 -9.92 4.44
N ASN A 28 -20.08 -9.72 5.23
CA ASN A 28 -19.30 -10.77 5.89
C ASN A 28 -18.90 -11.92 4.94
N ARG A 29 -18.43 -11.57 3.74
CA ARG A 29 -18.09 -12.52 2.67
C ARG A 29 -16.61 -12.89 2.62
N ILE A 30 -15.80 -12.34 3.50
CA ILE A 30 -14.36 -12.61 3.59
C ILE A 30 -14.16 -13.79 4.55
N PRO A 31 -13.68 -14.96 4.09
CA PRO A 31 -13.39 -16.08 4.98
C PRO A 31 -12.31 -15.72 6.02
N ASN A 32 -12.40 -16.31 7.21
CA ASN A 32 -11.51 -15.98 8.35
C ASN A 32 -10.02 -16.17 8.07
N ASP A 33 -9.67 -17.05 7.14
CA ASP A 33 -8.28 -17.34 6.77
C ASP A 33 -7.79 -16.59 5.53
N VAL A 34 -8.59 -15.65 5.02
CA VAL A 34 -8.28 -14.81 3.85
C VAL A 34 -7.97 -13.38 4.28
N THR A 35 -6.89 -12.83 3.75
CA THR A 35 -6.58 -11.39 3.76
C THR A 35 -7.03 -10.76 2.46
N VAL A 36 -7.77 -9.66 2.55
CA VAL A 36 -7.98 -8.81 1.38
C VAL A 36 -6.78 -7.87 1.22
N GLN A 37 -6.33 -7.67 -0.01
CA GLN A 37 -5.30 -6.67 -0.34
C GLN A 37 -5.94 -5.53 -1.13
N VAL A 38 -5.56 -4.30 -0.80
CA VAL A 38 -5.98 -3.11 -1.53
C VAL A 38 -4.77 -2.28 -1.94
N LEU A 39 -4.85 -1.70 -3.14
CA LEU A 39 -3.81 -0.84 -3.67
C LEU A 39 -4.05 0.63 -3.26
N THR A 40 -2.97 1.36 -3.01
CA THR A 40 -3.03 2.81 -2.76
C THR A 40 -1.76 3.53 -3.25
N GLN A 41 -1.93 4.71 -3.85
CA GLN A 41 -0.81 5.57 -4.19
C GLN A 41 -0.32 6.32 -2.94
N CYS A 42 0.97 6.65 -2.88
CA CYS A 42 1.57 7.47 -1.82
C CYS A 42 1.13 8.95 -1.86
N ARG A 43 -0.17 9.23 -1.77
CA ARG A 43 -0.78 10.56 -1.68
C ARG A 43 -1.74 10.59 -0.50
N ASP A 44 -1.67 11.64 0.31
CA ASP A 44 -2.38 11.70 1.61
C ASP A 44 -3.88 11.36 1.51
N HIS A 45 -4.62 12.07 0.65
CA HIS A 45 -6.06 11.86 0.48
C HIS A 45 -6.41 10.47 -0.08
N ILE A 46 -5.53 9.86 -0.89
CA ILE A 46 -5.75 8.52 -1.46
C ILE A 46 -5.56 7.47 -0.37
N ILE A 47 -4.48 7.57 0.41
CA ILE A 47 -4.23 6.65 1.53
C ILE A 47 -5.38 6.71 2.54
N ARG A 48 -5.81 7.91 2.95
CA ARG A 48 -6.93 8.07 3.89
C ARG A 48 -8.21 7.42 3.38
N LYS A 49 -8.54 7.63 2.10
CA LYS A 49 -9.71 7.00 1.47
C LYS A 49 -9.57 5.47 1.41
N THR A 50 -8.36 4.94 1.20
CA THR A 50 -8.10 3.50 1.28
C THR A 50 -8.38 2.97 2.69
N PHE A 51 -7.95 3.67 3.75
CA PHE A 51 -8.23 3.28 5.14
C PHE A 51 -9.71 3.30 5.48
N GLU A 52 -10.46 4.29 5.00
CA GLU A 52 -11.94 4.29 5.12
C GLU A 52 -12.56 3.07 4.42
N ALA A 53 -12.08 2.73 3.23
CA ALA A 53 -12.63 1.63 2.44
C ALA A 53 -12.49 0.27 3.15
N VAL A 54 -11.36 0.03 3.81
CA VAL A 54 -11.06 -1.25 4.51
C VAL A 54 -11.62 -1.33 5.92
N LYS A 55 -12.28 -0.28 6.43
CA LYS A 55 -12.81 -0.27 7.79
C LYS A 55 -13.78 -1.44 8.03
N GLY A 56 -13.50 -2.23 9.07
CA GLY A 56 -14.27 -3.43 9.41
C GLY A 56 -13.81 -4.72 8.73
N ALA A 57 -12.80 -4.67 7.84
CA ALA A 57 -12.20 -5.88 7.30
C ALA A 57 -11.52 -6.70 8.43
N PRO A 58 -11.65 -8.03 8.45
CA PRO A 58 -11.05 -8.87 9.48
C PRO A 58 -9.51 -8.84 9.44
N ARG A 59 -8.93 -8.77 8.23
CA ARG A 59 -7.50 -8.56 7.98
C ARG A 59 -7.32 -7.92 6.60
N ALA A 60 -6.45 -6.92 6.48
CA ALA A 60 -6.19 -6.24 5.22
C ALA A 60 -4.69 -5.97 4.99
N ILE A 61 -4.21 -6.22 3.78
CA ILE A 61 -2.90 -5.75 3.30
C ILE A 61 -3.12 -4.39 2.62
N ILE A 62 -2.47 -3.36 3.15
CA ILE A 62 -2.40 -2.04 2.53
C ILE A 62 -1.15 -2.03 1.64
N HIS A 63 -1.35 -2.25 0.35
CA HIS A 63 -0.28 -2.20 -0.64
C HIS A 63 -0.13 -0.77 -1.14
N PHE A 64 0.90 -0.07 -0.65
CA PHE A 64 1.20 1.30 -1.06
C PHE A 64 2.38 1.34 -2.03
N TYR A 65 2.33 2.23 -3.01
CA TYR A 65 3.36 2.29 -4.04
C TYR A 65 3.59 3.70 -4.58
N ASN A 66 4.76 3.89 -5.21
CA ASN A 66 5.04 5.00 -6.10
C ASN A 66 6.05 4.54 -7.17
N SER A 67 6.00 5.15 -8.36
CA SER A 67 6.95 4.80 -9.42
C SER A 67 8.35 5.27 -9.08
N THR A 68 9.33 4.42 -9.35
CA THR A 68 10.74 4.67 -9.06
C THR A 68 11.64 4.66 -10.28
N SER A 69 11.15 4.26 -11.46
CA SER A 69 11.96 4.11 -12.68
C SER A 69 12.53 5.42 -13.21
N VAL A 70 13.70 5.38 -13.87
CA VAL A 70 14.35 6.57 -14.46
C VAL A 70 13.38 7.35 -15.35
N ALA A 71 12.69 6.65 -16.26
CA ALA A 71 11.74 7.26 -17.19
C ALA A 71 10.61 8.01 -16.46
N GLN A 72 10.01 7.40 -15.43
CA GLN A 72 8.96 8.07 -14.65
C GLN A 72 9.50 9.26 -13.86
N ARG A 73 10.67 9.12 -13.20
CA ARG A 73 11.28 10.22 -12.44
C ARG A 73 11.55 11.45 -13.32
N GLU A 74 12.06 11.24 -14.53
CA GLU A 74 12.44 12.33 -15.44
C GLU A 74 11.27 12.89 -16.25
N GLN A 75 10.37 12.03 -16.74
CA GLN A 75 9.35 12.42 -17.72
C GLN A 75 7.99 12.70 -17.07
N VAL A 76 7.63 11.97 -16.01
CA VAL A 76 6.31 12.07 -15.37
C VAL A 76 6.38 12.95 -14.13
N PHE A 77 7.23 12.58 -13.17
CA PHE A 77 7.31 13.28 -11.89
C PHE A 77 8.16 14.55 -11.98
N LYS A 78 9.17 14.56 -12.86
CA LYS A 78 10.19 15.63 -12.95
C LYS A 78 10.84 15.89 -11.59
N LYS A 79 11.23 14.80 -10.92
CA LYS A 79 11.73 14.79 -9.53
C LYS A 79 13.05 14.05 -9.43
N SER A 80 13.87 14.50 -8.48
CA SER A 80 15.11 13.82 -8.10
C SER A 80 14.83 12.46 -7.43
N LYS A 81 15.87 11.62 -7.33
CA LYS A 81 15.84 10.38 -6.53
C LYS A 81 15.41 10.64 -5.09
N GLU A 82 15.98 11.67 -4.45
CA GLU A 82 15.62 12.03 -3.07
C GLU A 82 14.14 12.39 -2.91
N GLU A 83 13.58 13.19 -3.82
CA GLU A 83 12.16 13.54 -3.76
C GLU A 83 11.23 12.34 -4.00
N ILE A 84 11.64 11.40 -4.86
CA ILE A 84 10.87 10.18 -5.16
C ILE A 84 10.92 9.21 -3.97
N LYS A 85 12.08 9.06 -3.34
CA LYS A 85 12.23 8.34 -2.08
C LYS A 85 11.38 8.98 -0.97
N GLN A 86 11.36 10.31 -0.89
CA GLN A 86 10.58 11.02 0.11
C GLN A 86 9.07 10.75 -0.03
N ILE A 87 8.55 10.61 -1.26
CA ILE A 87 7.15 10.20 -1.49
C ILE A 87 6.86 8.83 -0.85
N ALA A 88 7.76 7.85 -1.02
CA ALA A 88 7.61 6.52 -0.43
C ALA A 88 7.64 6.59 1.11
N VAL A 89 8.61 7.33 1.66
CA VAL A 89 8.79 7.53 3.10
C VAL A 89 7.59 8.23 3.74
N ASP A 90 7.05 9.26 3.11
CA ASP A 90 5.87 9.96 3.62
C ASP A 90 4.61 9.10 3.52
N GLY A 91 4.49 8.30 2.45
CA GLY A 91 3.48 7.25 2.34
C GLY A 91 3.56 6.25 3.50
N ALA A 92 4.76 5.72 3.77
CA ALA A 92 5.04 4.80 4.87
C ALA A 92 4.65 5.38 6.25
N LYS A 93 5.03 6.64 6.50
CA LYS A 93 4.66 7.34 7.75
C LYS A 93 3.15 7.46 7.90
N LEU A 94 2.45 7.77 6.81
CA LEU A 94 1.01 7.96 6.85
C LEU A 94 0.26 6.64 7.03
N VAL A 95 0.62 5.58 6.31
CA VAL A 95 -0.03 4.27 6.50
C VAL A 95 0.21 3.73 7.92
N LYS A 96 1.41 3.93 8.48
CA LYS A 96 1.73 3.57 9.86
C LYS A 96 0.86 4.35 10.84
N LYS A 97 0.81 5.69 10.71
CA LYS A 97 -0.03 6.54 11.55
C LYS A 97 -1.50 6.11 11.50
N LEU A 98 -2.06 5.92 10.32
CA LEU A 98 -3.47 5.54 10.17
C LEU A 98 -3.75 4.14 10.72
N SER A 99 -2.79 3.22 10.64
CA SER A 99 -2.96 1.89 11.25
C SER A 99 -3.01 1.91 12.78
N GLU A 100 -2.51 2.96 13.42
CA GLU A 100 -2.62 3.20 14.86
C GLU A 100 -3.93 3.93 15.21
N GLU A 101 -4.49 4.72 14.28
CA GLU A 101 -5.74 5.46 14.44
C GLU A 101 -6.99 4.60 14.15
N TYR A 102 -6.89 3.62 13.25
CA TYR A 102 -7.99 2.75 12.84
C TYR A 102 -7.90 1.40 13.55
N GLU A 103 -9.06 0.90 14.01
CA GLU A 103 -9.17 -0.47 14.48
C GLU A 103 -9.11 -1.44 13.29
N GLY A 104 -8.20 -2.42 13.34
CA GLY A 104 -8.07 -3.43 12.31
C GLY A 104 -6.78 -4.25 12.44
N ASN A 105 -6.71 -5.32 11.65
CA ASN A 105 -5.50 -6.13 11.51
C ASN A 105 -4.84 -5.81 10.17
N PHE A 106 -3.92 -4.87 10.19
CA PHE A 106 -3.25 -4.36 8.99
C PHE A 106 -1.89 -5.00 8.78
N LEU A 107 -1.66 -5.41 7.54
CA LEU A 107 -0.36 -5.77 6.98
C LEU A 107 0.00 -4.74 5.92
N PHE A 108 1.27 -4.65 5.58
CA PHE A 108 1.77 -3.62 4.66
C PHE A 108 2.64 -4.25 3.58
N GLU A 109 2.41 -3.81 2.36
CA GLU A 109 3.26 -4.12 1.22
C GLU A 109 3.70 -2.82 0.55
N TYR A 110 4.98 -2.73 0.19
CA TYR A 110 5.51 -1.60 -0.55
C TYR A 110 6.10 -2.07 -1.87
N SER A 111 5.71 -1.41 -2.96
CA SER A 111 6.29 -1.63 -4.28
C SER A 111 7.03 -0.39 -4.79
N PRO A 112 8.34 -0.49 -5.10
CA PRO A 112 9.02 0.48 -5.96
C PRO A 112 8.56 0.27 -7.41
N GLU A 113 7.41 0.85 -7.77
CA GLU A 113 6.73 0.57 -9.03
C GLU A 113 7.60 0.92 -10.25
N SER A 114 7.39 0.17 -11.33
CA SER A 114 8.28 0.12 -12.50
C SER A 114 9.71 -0.34 -12.18
N PHE A 115 9.84 -1.26 -11.21
CA PHE A 115 11.12 -1.80 -10.69
C PHE A 115 12.11 -2.20 -11.79
N THR A 116 11.67 -2.84 -12.87
CA THR A 116 12.54 -3.28 -13.98
C THR A 116 13.22 -2.12 -14.72
N GLY A 117 12.70 -0.90 -14.60
CA GLY A 117 13.30 0.34 -15.10
C GLY A 117 13.99 1.19 -14.02
N THR A 118 14.17 0.64 -12.82
CA THR A 118 14.80 1.30 -11.67
C THR A 118 16.19 0.71 -11.44
N GLU A 119 17.17 1.55 -11.12
CA GLU A 119 18.49 1.09 -10.73
C GLU A 119 18.39 0.22 -9.46
N PRO A 120 18.91 -1.02 -9.43
CA PRO A 120 18.72 -1.94 -8.30
C PRO A 120 19.17 -1.36 -6.95
N GLU A 121 20.29 -0.63 -6.94
CA GLU A 121 20.82 0.01 -5.74
C GLU A 121 19.85 1.07 -5.20
N TYR A 122 19.22 1.82 -6.10
CA TYR A 122 18.23 2.83 -5.74
C TYR A 122 16.91 2.20 -5.29
N ALA A 123 16.47 1.11 -5.92
CA ALA A 123 15.30 0.36 -5.45
C ALA A 123 15.49 -0.17 -4.02
N VAL A 124 16.67 -0.74 -3.74
CA VAL A 124 17.06 -1.19 -2.39
C VAL A 124 17.07 -0.02 -1.40
N GLU A 125 17.64 1.13 -1.77
CA GLU A 125 17.66 2.33 -0.95
C GLU A 125 16.25 2.79 -0.56
N VAL A 126 15.32 2.86 -1.52
CA VAL A 126 13.93 3.26 -1.27
C VAL A 126 13.22 2.25 -0.37
N CYS A 127 13.38 0.94 -0.64
CA CYS A 127 12.79 -0.10 0.21
C CYS A 127 13.34 -0.06 1.64
N ASN A 128 14.64 0.14 1.83
CA ASN A 128 15.24 0.26 3.16
C ASN A 128 14.71 1.50 3.90
N ALA A 129 14.56 2.64 3.21
CA ALA A 129 13.99 3.84 3.82
C ALA A 129 12.52 3.64 4.25
N VAL A 130 11.74 2.86 3.50
CA VAL A 130 10.39 2.45 3.90
C VAL A 130 10.44 1.52 5.11
N LEU A 131 11.35 0.53 5.13
CA LEU A 131 11.53 -0.39 6.25
C LEU A 131 11.95 0.33 7.55
N ASP A 132 12.80 1.35 7.47
CA ASP A 132 13.22 2.17 8.62
C ASP A 132 12.05 2.88 9.29
N VAL A 133 11.04 3.27 8.51
CA VAL A 133 9.78 3.84 9.02
C VAL A 133 8.87 2.75 9.59
N MET A 134 8.65 1.69 8.82
CA MET A 134 7.67 0.65 9.16
C MET A 134 8.12 -0.19 10.34
N GLN A 135 9.41 -0.47 10.47
CA GLN A 135 10.02 -1.28 11.53
C GLN A 135 9.30 -2.62 11.76
N PRO A 136 9.17 -3.47 10.71
CA PRO A 136 8.51 -4.75 10.88
C PRO A 136 9.27 -5.63 11.90
N PRO A 137 8.56 -6.46 12.68
CA PRO A 137 9.20 -7.35 13.64
C PRO A 137 10.16 -8.31 12.92
N ARG A 138 11.29 -8.65 13.57
CA ARG A 138 12.34 -9.52 13.01
C ARG A 138 11.89 -10.95 12.67
N THR A 139 10.70 -11.34 13.11
CA THR A 139 10.07 -12.63 12.81
C THR A 139 8.70 -12.37 12.19
N ALA A 140 8.48 -12.89 10.99
CA ALA A 140 7.15 -12.98 10.39
C ALA A 140 6.27 -13.83 11.34
N ARG A 141 5.07 -13.32 11.66
CA ARG A 141 4.07 -14.05 12.46
C ARG A 141 3.40 -15.13 11.62
#